data_AF-A0A4Q3TZT0-F1
#
_entry.id   AF-A0A4Q3TZT0-F1
#
_cell.length_a   1.000
_cell.length_b   1.000
_cell.length_c   1.000
_cell.angle_alpha   90.00
_cell.angle_beta   90.00
_cell.angle_gamma   90.00
#
_symmetry.space_group_name_H-M   'P 1'
#
loop_
_entity.id
_entity.type
_entity.pdbx_description
1 polymer ?
#
loop_
_entity_poly.entity_id
_entity_poly.type
_entity_poly.pdbx_seq_one_letter_code
_entity_poly.pdbx_strand_id
1 'polypeptide(L)'
;AEVLTDLDPAVRQRVRAALRESALAARPDFEAARAARREAIDVAGQPTLDAARVQTLLEQSRAAEMRGRTRLENGAVAVLATLTPDERKALTPILQRKGDARRAIVHGERNDRQRDQSPSR
;
A
#
# COMPACT_ATOMS: atom_id res chain seq x y z
N ALA A 1 -3.70 -19.87 1.14
CA ALA A 1 -2.93 -19.03 2.08
C ALA A 1 -2.74 -19.79 3.39
N GLU A 2 -1.73 -20.65 3.41
CA GLU A 2 -1.48 -21.69 4.42
C GLU A 2 -0.43 -21.25 5.45
N VAL A 3 -0.43 -19.96 5.83
CA VAL A 3 0.66 -19.38 6.64
C VAL A 3 0.22 -18.98 8.04
N LEU A 4 -1.04 -19.26 8.39
CA LEU A 4 -1.56 -18.97 9.74
C LEU A 4 -1.78 -20.26 10.54
N THR A 5 -1.38 -21.42 10.02
CA THR A 5 -1.59 -22.77 10.55
C THR A 5 -1.14 -22.94 12.00
N ASP A 6 -0.10 -22.21 12.42
CA ASP A 6 0.44 -22.26 13.79
C ASP A 6 -0.29 -21.35 14.78
N LEU A 7 -1.16 -20.46 14.29
CA LEU A 7 -2.07 -19.68 15.14
C LEU A 7 -3.39 -20.40 15.30
N ASP A 8 -3.90 -20.37 16.53
CA ASP A 8 -5.28 -20.75 16.84
C ASP A 8 -6.24 -20.11 15.79
N PRO A 9 -7.14 -20.89 15.18
CA PRO A 9 -8.08 -20.40 14.19
C PRO A 9 -8.87 -19.16 14.63
N ALA A 10 -9.23 -19.05 15.91
CA ALA A 10 -9.93 -17.91 16.47
C ALA A 10 -9.03 -16.66 16.49
N VAL A 11 -7.77 -16.80 16.88
CA VAL A 11 -6.77 -15.71 16.86
C VAL A 11 -6.54 -15.23 15.44
N ARG A 12 -6.37 -16.18 14.51
CA ARG A 12 -6.24 -15.92 13.08
C ARG A 12 -7.41 -15.11 12.51
N GLN A 13 -8.63 -15.49 12.86
CA GLN A 13 -9.83 -14.80 12.41
C GLN A 13 -9.89 -13.38 12.96
N ARG A 14 -9.57 -13.19 14.25
CA ARG A 14 -9.52 -11.88 14.90
C ARG A 14 -8.51 -10.94 14.25
N VAL A 15 -7.29 -11.43 14.00
CA VAL A 15 -6.22 -10.66 13.32
C VAL A 15 -6.67 -10.24 11.93
N ARG A 16 -7.26 -11.15 11.14
CA ARG A 16 -7.77 -10.83 9.79
C ARG A 16 -8.87 -9.77 9.83
N ALA A 17 -9.82 -9.89 10.76
CA ALA A 17 -10.91 -8.93 10.91
C ALA A 17 -10.36 -7.53 11.24
N ALA A 18 -9.46 -7.41 12.20
CA ALA A 18 -8.89 -6.13 12.61
C ALA A 18 -8.02 -5.48 11.52
N LEU A 19 -7.24 -6.28 10.76
CA LEU A 19 -6.51 -5.77 9.60
C LEU A 19 -7.45 -5.30 8.48
N ARG A 20 -8.60 -5.98 8.30
CA ARG A 20 -9.63 -5.56 7.34
C ARG A 20 -10.26 -4.24 7.76
N GLU A 21 -10.59 -4.07 9.03
CA GLU A 21 -11.10 -2.79 9.56
C GLU A 21 -10.10 -1.66 9.35
N SER A 22 -8.82 -1.90 9.66
CA SER A 22 -7.75 -0.92 9.41
C SER A 22 -7.67 -0.53 7.92
N ALA A 23 -7.82 -1.51 7.02
CA ALA A 23 -7.84 -1.26 5.59
C ALA A 23 -9.08 -0.47 5.13
N LEU A 24 -10.25 -0.76 5.68
CA LEU A 24 -11.47 -0.01 5.40
C LEU A 24 -11.37 1.43 5.90
N ALA A 25 -10.79 1.64 7.09
CA ALA A 25 -10.58 2.96 7.66
C ALA A 25 -9.57 3.80 6.85
N ALA A 26 -8.59 3.16 6.21
CA ALA A 26 -7.62 3.84 5.33
C ALA A 26 -8.14 4.05 3.90
N ARG A 27 -9.24 3.40 3.52
CA ARG A 27 -9.80 3.49 2.15
C ARG A 27 -10.08 4.92 1.70
N PRO A 28 -10.70 5.81 2.52
CA PRO A 28 -10.97 7.18 2.10
C PRO A 28 -9.71 7.98 1.78
N ASP A 29 -8.62 7.76 2.52
CA ASP A 29 -7.34 8.44 2.27
C ASP A 29 -6.77 8.04 0.89
N PHE A 30 -6.84 6.76 0.52
CA PHE A 30 -6.41 6.31 -0.81
C PHE A 30 -7.37 6.70 -1.93
N GLU A 31 -8.68 6.79 -1.66
CA GLU A 31 -9.66 7.32 -2.62
C GLU A 31 -9.37 8.80 -2.91
N ALA A 32 -9.10 9.61 -1.89
CA ALA A 32 -8.70 11.00 -2.05
C ALA A 32 -7.39 11.14 -2.84
N ALA A 33 -6.39 10.29 -2.56
CA ALA A 33 -5.14 10.27 -3.34
C ALA A 33 -5.40 9.98 -4.83
N ARG A 34 -6.24 8.99 -5.14
CA ARG A 34 -6.61 8.66 -6.53
C ARG A 34 -7.45 9.75 -7.19
N ALA A 35 -8.31 10.43 -6.44
CA ALA A 35 -9.10 11.55 -6.96
C ALA A 35 -8.18 12.72 -7.36
N ALA A 36 -7.31 13.18 -6.46
CA ALA A 36 -6.36 14.26 -6.74
C ALA A 36 -5.42 13.92 -7.91
N ARG A 37 -4.96 12.65 -8.01
CA ARG A 37 -4.13 12.21 -9.15
C ARG A 37 -4.90 12.25 -10.48
N ARG A 38 -6.17 11.86 -10.50
CA ARG A 38 -7.01 11.93 -11.71
C ARG A 38 -7.19 13.38 -12.14
N GLU A 39 -7.52 14.25 -11.21
CA GLU A 39 -7.66 15.68 -11.49
C GLU A 39 -6.34 16.30 -11.99
N ALA A 40 -5.19 15.90 -11.45
CA ALA A 40 -3.90 16.36 -11.94
C ALA A 40 -3.66 15.99 -13.41
N ILE A 41 -4.08 14.79 -13.81
CA ILE A 41 -4.01 14.31 -15.21
C ILE A 41 -4.95 15.14 -16.09
N ASP A 42 -6.18 15.38 -15.64
CA ASP A 42 -7.18 16.15 -16.39
C ASP A 42 -6.72 17.61 -16.61
N VAL A 43 -6.10 18.23 -15.59
CA VAL A 43 -5.53 19.59 -15.70
C VAL A 43 -4.31 19.60 -16.62
N ALA A 44 -3.43 18.60 -16.52
CA ALA A 44 -2.24 18.50 -17.37
C ALA A 44 -2.60 18.31 -18.86
N GLY A 45 -3.77 17.75 -19.16
CA GLY A 45 -4.26 17.55 -20.53
C GLY A 45 -4.93 18.78 -21.17
N GLN A 46 -5.04 19.91 -20.47
CA GLN A 46 -5.63 21.13 -21.02
C GLN A 46 -4.76 21.77 -22.12
N PRO A 47 -5.33 22.57 -23.03
CA PRO A 47 -4.58 23.22 -24.12
C PRO A 47 -3.43 24.13 -23.65
N THR A 48 -3.51 24.65 -22.43
CA THR A 48 -2.43 25.39 -21.78
C THR A 48 -2.15 24.76 -20.43
N LEU A 49 -0.88 24.46 -20.18
CA LEU A 49 -0.46 23.81 -18.95
C LEU A 49 -0.52 24.79 -17.76
N ASP A 50 -1.39 24.49 -16.81
CA ASP A 50 -1.34 25.08 -15.46
C ASP A 50 -0.44 24.22 -14.55
N ALA A 51 0.86 24.47 -14.62
CA ALA A 51 1.85 23.72 -13.87
C ALA A 51 1.67 23.83 -12.34
N ALA A 52 1.27 25.01 -11.85
CA ALA A 52 1.08 25.25 -10.42
C ALA A 52 -0.10 24.44 -9.86
N ARG A 53 -1.20 24.35 -10.62
CA ARG A 53 -2.35 23.52 -10.25
C ARG A 53 -2.01 22.03 -10.27
N VAL A 54 -1.32 21.56 -11.30
CA VAL A 54 -0.87 20.16 -11.38
C VAL A 54 0.01 19.81 -10.17
N GLN A 55 0.99 20.65 -9.85
CA GLN A 55 1.88 20.41 -8.72
C GLN A 55 1.12 20.33 -7.39
N THR A 56 0.19 21.26 -7.17
CA THR A 56 -0.67 21.27 -5.98
C THR A 56 -1.46 19.96 -5.84
N LEU A 57 -2.08 19.48 -6.93
CA LEU A 57 -2.87 18.25 -6.92
C LEU A 57 -2.00 17.01 -6.65
N LEU A 58 -0.78 16.97 -7.19
CA LEU A 58 0.16 15.89 -6.92
C LEU A 58 0.65 15.89 -5.47
N GLU A 59 0.85 17.06 -4.86
CA GLU A 59 1.16 17.19 -3.44
C GLU A 59 0.00 16.70 -2.56
N GLN A 60 -1.23 17.09 -2.88
CA GLN A 60 -2.44 16.60 -2.20
C GLN A 60 -2.56 15.07 -2.32
N SER A 61 -2.30 14.52 -3.51
CA SER A 61 -2.30 13.08 -3.73
C SER A 61 -1.29 12.37 -2.83
N ARG A 62 -0.05 12.86 -2.76
CA ARG A 62 1.00 12.25 -1.92
C ARG A 62 0.67 12.36 -0.43
N ALA A 63 0.17 13.51 0.01
CA ALA A 63 -0.22 13.73 1.40
C ALA A 63 -1.33 12.76 1.83
N ALA A 64 -2.36 12.58 0.99
CA ALA A 64 -3.44 11.63 1.26
C ALA A 64 -2.94 10.18 1.29
N GLU A 65 -2.07 9.78 0.36
CA GLU A 65 -1.50 8.44 0.36
C GLU A 65 -0.67 8.16 1.62
N MET A 66 0.14 9.12 2.06
CA MET A 66 0.92 9.01 3.29
C MET A 66 0.03 8.86 4.52
N ARG A 67 -1.07 9.62 4.63
CA ARG A 67 -2.04 9.45 5.73
C ARG A 67 -2.65 8.04 5.73
N GLY A 68 -3.07 7.55 4.58
CA GLY A 68 -3.61 6.19 4.44
C GLY A 68 -2.60 5.13 4.86
N ARG A 69 -1.33 5.29 4.48
CA ARG A 69 -0.24 4.41 4.90
C ARG A 69 0.00 4.45 6.41
N THR A 70 0.11 5.63 6.99
CA THR A 70 0.26 5.79 8.45
C THR A 70 -0.90 5.12 9.19
N ARG A 71 -2.14 5.24 8.69
CA ARG A 71 -3.30 4.58 9.31
C ARG A 71 -3.20 3.06 9.26
N LEU A 72 -2.79 2.48 8.12
CA LEU A 72 -2.55 1.04 8.02
C LEU A 72 -1.46 0.55 8.97
N GLU A 73 -0.35 1.29 9.05
CA GLU A 73 0.78 0.96 9.91
C GLU A 73 0.38 1.02 11.39
N ASN A 74 -0.31 2.08 11.81
CA ASN A 74 -0.84 2.21 13.16
C ASN A 74 -1.85 1.10 13.51
N GLY A 75 -2.75 0.77 12.58
CA GLY A 75 -3.70 -0.34 12.75
C GLY A 75 -3.01 -1.69 12.91
N ALA A 76 -1.97 -1.96 12.11
CA ALA A 76 -1.19 -3.18 12.24
C ALA A 76 -0.46 -3.27 13.59
N VAL A 77 0.15 -2.18 14.05
CA VAL A 77 0.78 -2.11 15.38
C VAL A 77 -0.23 -2.34 16.50
N ALA A 78 -1.42 -1.73 16.39
CA ALA A 78 -2.51 -1.92 17.36
C ALA A 78 -2.94 -3.39 17.43
N VAL A 79 -3.05 -4.10 16.30
CA VAL A 79 -3.35 -5.54 16.28
C VAL A 79 -2.24 -6.34 16.97
N LEU A 80 -0.97 -6.07 16.64
CA LEU A 80 0.16 -6.76 17.27
C LEU A 80 0.17 -6.58 18.79
N ALA A 81 -0.22 -5.41 19.29
CA ALA A 81 -0.31 -5.12 20.72
C ALA A 81 -1.34 -5.99 21.47
N THR A 82 -2.32 -6.55 20.77
CA THR A 82 -3.33 -7.47 21.35
C THR A 82 -2.89 -8.93 21.42
N LEU A 83 -1.76 -9.27 20.81
CA LEU A 83 -1.27 -10.65 20.68
C LEU A 83 -0.21 -10.95 21.74
N THR A 84 -0.12 -12.22 22.13
CA THR A 84 0.96 -12.72 22.98
C THR A 84 2.32 -12.65 22.25
N PRO A 85 3.45 -12.72 22.97
CA PRO A 85 4.77 -12.76 22.33
C PRO A 85 4.93 -13.90 21.31
N ASP A 86 4.43 -15.09 21.62
CA ASP A 86 4.50 -16.26 20.73
C ASP A 86 3.61 -16.10 19.50
N GLU A 87 2.41 -15.55 19.66
CA GLU A 87 1.52 -15.24 18.55
C GLU A 87 2.12 -14.19 17.61
N ARG A 88 2.77 -13.15 18.15
CA ARG A 88 3.51 -12.16 17.33
C ARG A 88 4.67 -12.81 16.58
N LYS A 89 5.41 -13.70 17.24
CA LYS A 89 6.53 -14.43 16.62
C LYS A 89 6.05 -15.28 15.45
N ALA A 90 4.92 -15.97 15.59
CA ALA A 90 4.31 -16.76 14.52
C ALA A 90 3.93 -15.93 13.27
N LEU A 91 3.71 -14.62 13.42
CA LEU A 91 3.36 -13.74 12.29
C LEU A 91 4.57 -13.23 11.48
N THR A 92 5.80 -13.33 12.00
CA THR A 92 6.98 -12.76 11.33
C THR A 92 7.26 -13.29 9.91
N PRO A 93 7.08 -14.58 9.58
CA PRO A 93 7.32 -15.08 8.21
C PRO A 93 6.33 -14.51 7.18
N ILE A 94 5.09 -14.18 7.60
CA ILE A 94 4.06 -13.58 6.73
C ILE A 94 4.46 -12.17 6.32
N LEU A 95 4.99 -11.41 7.28
CA LEU A 95 5.40 -10.02 7.07
C LEU A 95 6.61 -9.94 6.12
N GLN A 96 7.55 -10.88 6.24
CA GLN A 96 8.70 -11.00 5.34
C GLN A 96 8.28 -11.33 3.90
N ARG A 97 7.44 -12.36 3.69
CA ARG A 97 6.98 -12.77 2.34
C ARG A 97 6.23 -11.68 1.59
N LYS A 98 5.41 -10.87 2.28
CA LYS A 98 4.72 -9.73 1.65
C LYS A 98 5.68 -8.61 1.23
N GLY A 99 6.77 -8.39 1.98
CA GLY A 99 7.83 -7.45 1.61
C GLY A 99 8.57 -7.91 0.35
N ASP A 100 8.83 -9.20 0.23
CA ASP A 100 9.54 -9.78 -0.92
C ASP A 100 8.69 -9.79 -2.19
N ALA A 101 7.42 -10.16 -2.10
CA ALA A 101 6.50 -10.09 -3.24
C ALA A 101 6.35 -8.65 -3.78
N ARG A 102 6.28 -7.66 -2.88
CA ARG A 102 6.21 -6.25 -3.26
C ARG A 102 7.52 -5.77 -3.90
N ARG A 103 8.68 -6.21 -3.39
CA ARG A 103 9.99 -5.95 -3.99
C ARG A 103 10.14 -6.60 -5.37
N ALA A 104 9.68 -7.84 -5.54
CA ALA A 104 9.72 -8.57 -6.80
C ALA A 104 8.89 -7.89 -7.89
N ILE A 105 7.69 -7.38 -7.57
CA ILE A 105 6.87 -6.60 -8.52
C ILE A 105 7.61 -5.31 -8.93
N VAL A 106 8.17 -4.57 -7.97
CA VAL A 106 8.91 -3.33 -8.26
C VAL A 106 10.17 -3.59 -9.08
N HIS A 107 10.86 -4.72 -8.87
CA HIS A 107 12.05 -5.10 -9.64
C HIS A 107 11.70 -5.70 -11.02
N GLY A 108 10.59 -6.43 -11.14
CA GLY A 108 10.07 -6.94 -12.41
C GLY A 108 9.67 -5.81 -13.36
N GLU A 109 8.90 -4.83 -12.88
CA GLU A 109 8.52 -3.66 -13.69
C GLU A 109 9.72 -2.81 -14.16
N ARG A 110 10.82 -2.79 -13.40
CA ARG A 110 12.06 -2.12 -13.82
C ARG A 110 12.78 -2.89 -14.93
N ASN A 111 12.76 -4.22 -14.87
CA ASN A 111 13.43 -5.07 -15.85
C ASN A 111 12.69 -5.07 -17.21
N ASP A 112 11.36 -5.02 -17.18
CA ASP A 112 10.54 -4.96 -18.39
C ASP A 112 10.71 -3.63 -19.13
N ARG A 113 10.74 -2.50 -18.40
CA ARG A 113 11.01 -1.17 -19.01
C ARG A 113 12.43 -1.05 -19.57
N GLN A 114 13.41 -1.78 -19.03
CA GLN A 114 14.80 -1.78 -19.51
C GLN A 114 14.95 -2.61 -20.80
N ARG A 115 14.16 -3.69 -20.96
CA ARG A 115 14.14 -4.53 -22.17
C ARG A 115 13.54 -3.78 -23.36
N ASP A 116 12.48 -3.01 -23.14
CA ASP A 116 11.77 -2.26 -24.20
C ASP A 116 12.57 -1.06 -24.73
N GLN A 117 13.58 -0.59 -23.98
CA GLN A 117 14.45 0.54 -24.34
C GLN A 117 15.77 0.11 -25.00
N SER A 118 16.01 -1.18 -25.20
CA SER A 118 17.20 -1.66 -25.91
C SER A 118 16.93 -1.63 -27.42
N PRO A 119 17.55 -0.73 -28.21
CA PRO A 119 17.37 -0.78 -29.65
C PRO A 119 18.04 -2.04 -30.18
N SER A 120 17.29 -2.84 -30.94
CA SER A 120 17.84 -3.95 -31.71
C SER A 120 18.98 -3.43 -32.59
N ARG A 121 20.20 -3.88 -32.30
CA ARG A 121 21.38 -3.66 -33.14
C ARG A 121 21.31 -4.53 -34.39
#